data_AF-A0A973Q7T2-F1
#
_entry.id   AF-A0A973Q7T2-F1
#
_cell.length_a   1.000
_cell.length_b   1.000
_cell.length_c   1.000
_cell.angle_alpha   90.00
_cell.angle_beta   90.00
_cell.angle_gamma   90.00
#
_symmetry.space_group_name_H-M   'P 1'
#
loop_
_entity.id
_entity.type
_entity.pdbx_description
1 polymer ?
#
loop_
_entity_poly.entity_id
_entity_poly.type
_entity_poly.pdbx_seq_one_letter_code
_entity_poly.pdbx_strand_id
1 'polypeptide(L)'
;VEAEPLIPESADPAVAALEIERRAALQSALAKLSEEHRLVVTYRYLLEMDESETAQALGWPRGTVKSRLNRALRKLGRLLPDAEPREGGDERE
;
A
#
# COMPACT_ATOMS: atom_id res chain seq x y z
N VAL A 1 -9.41 -25.53 -36.06
CA VAL A 1 -9.18 -25.06 -34.67
C VAL A 1 -8.42 -23.77 -34.81
N GLU A 2 -9.13 -22.63 -34.78
CA GLU A 2 -8.45 -21.33 -34.72
C GLU A 2 -7.80 -21.23 -33.34
N ALA A 3 -6.48 -21.20 -33.31
CA ALA A 3 -5.75 -20.94 -32.09
C ALA A 3 -5.89 -19.46 -31.78
N GLU A 4 -6.73 -19.14 -30.81
CA GLU A 4 -6.81 -17.82 -30.19
C GLU A 4 -5.39 -17.48 -29.68
N PRO A 5 -4.75 -16.39 -30.14
CA PRO A 5 -3.41 -16.06 -29.71
C PRO A 5 -3.46 -15.68 -28.22
N LEU A 6 -2.93 -16.56 -27.37
CA LEU A 6 -2.63 -16.28 -25.96
C LEU A 6 -1.52 -15.22 -25.91
N ILE A 7 -1.90 -13.95 -26.04
CA ILE A 7 -1.04 -12.85 -25.62
C ILE A 7 -0.84 -13.05 -24.11
N PRO A 8 0.41 -13.20 -23.62
CA PRO A 8 0.64 -13.28 -22.19
C PRO A 8 0.05 -12.01 -21.55
N GLU A 9 -0.64 -12.13 -20.41
CA GLU A 9 -1.39 -11.04 -19.78
C GLU A 9 -0.58 -9.73 -19.63
N SER A 10 0.74 -9.85 -19.44
CA SER A 10 1.70 -8.75 -19.41
C SER A 10 1.89 -7.97 -20.73
N ALA A 11 1.49 -8.54 -21.86
CA ALA A 11 1.60 -7.97 -23.20
C ALA A 11 0.25 -7.51 -23.77
N ASP A 12 -0.84 -7.68 -23.02
CA ASP A 12 -2.14 -7.08 -23.34
C ASP A 12 -2.07 -5.56 -23.07
N PRO A 13 -2.26 -4.71 -24.10
CA PRO A 13 -2.26 -3.25 -23.93
C PRO A 13 -3.29 -2.75 -22.90
N ALA A 14 -4.43 -3.42 -22.74
CA ALA A 14 -5.46 -3.05 -21.77
C ALA A 14 -4.99 -3.31 -20.33
N VAL A 15 -4.36 -4.45 -20.08
CA VAL A 15 -3.75 -4.78 -18.78
C VAL A 15 -2.63 -3.81 -18.45
N ALA A 16 -1.75 -3.51 -19.42
CA ALA A 16 -0.67 -2.55 -19.24
C ALA A 16 -1.20 -1.13 -18.90
N ALA A 17 -2.26 -0.68 -19.56
CA ALA A 17 -2.89 0.60 -19.28
C ALA A 17 -3.49 0.65 -17.87
N LEU A 18 -4.19 -0.40 -17.44
CA LEU A 18 -4.76 -0.50 -16.10
C LEU A 18 -3.67 -0.46 -15.01
N GLU A 19 -2.55 -1.14 -15.22
CA GLU A 19 -1.43 -1.12 -14.28
C GLU A 19 -0.76 0.26 -14.19
N ILE A 20 -0.67 1.01 -15.29
CA ILE A 20 -0.20 2.40 -15.27
C ILE A 20 -1.16 3.28 -14.45
N GLU A 21 -2.47 3.13 -14.64
CA GLU A 21 -3.48 3.88 -13.90
C GLU A 21 -3.42 3.56 -12.39
N ARG A 22 -3.34 2.28 -12.03
CA ARG A 22 -3.20 1.83 -10.63
C ARG A 22 -1.95 2.41 -9.97
N ARG A 23 -0.80 2.39 -10.66
CA ARG A 23 0.44 2.98 -10.16
C ARG A 23 0.31 4.49 -9.97
N ALA A 24 -0.31 5.20 -10.92
CA ALA A 24 -0.54 6.63 -10.82
C ALA A 24 -1.47 6.98 -9.64
N ALA A 25 -2.53 6.21 -9.43
CA ALA A 25 -3.42 6.34 -8.28
C ALA A 25 -2.69 6.10 -6.95
N LEU A 26 -1.85 5.07 -6.89
CA LEU A 26 -1.02 4.77 -5.71
C LEU A 26 -0.03 5.90 -5.39
N GLN A 27 0.68 6.40 -6.39
CA GLN A 27 1.61 7.52 -6.21
C GLN A 27 0.90 8.78 -5.70
N SER A 28 -0.28 9.10 -6.27
CA SER A 28 -1.11 10.22 -5.83
C SER A 28 -1.63 10.04 -4.39
N ALA A 29 -2.07 8.83 -4.04
CA ALA A 29 -2.55 8.50 -2.70
C ALA A 29 -1.41 8.60 -1.65
N LEU A 30 -0.24 8.06 -1.98
CA LEU A 30 0.95 8.19 -1.14
C LEU A 30 1.29 9.66 -0.95
N ALA A 31 1.34 10.48 -2.00
CA ALA A 31 1.65 11.91 -1.93
C ALA A 31 0.75 12.68 -0.93
N LYS A 32 -0.51 12.28 -0.78
CA LYS A 32 -1.48 12.87 0.17
C LYS A 32 -1.31 12.43 1.63
N LEU A 33 -0.45 11.45 1.92
CA LEU A 33 -0.08 11.10 3.29
C LEU A 33 0.80 12.18 3.92
N SER A 34 0.69 12.32 5.24
CA SER A 34 1.71 13.05 5.99
C SER A 34 3.05 12.33 5.88
N GLU A 35 4.14 13.05 6.10
CA GLU A 35 5.48 12.47 6.08
C GLU A 35 5.61 11.25 7.00
N GLU A 36 5.12 11.36 8.24
CA GLU A 36 5.17 10.27 9.20
C GLU A 36 4.37 9.03 8.75
N HIS A 37 3.22 9.23 8.09
CA HIS A 37 2.42 8.13 7.54
C HIS A 37 3.12 7.48 6.34
N ARG A 38 3.83 8.27 5.52
CA ARG A 38 4.61 7.75 4.40
C ARG A 38 5.78 6.93 4.91
N LEU A 39 6.52 7.43 5.90
CA LEU A 39 7.66 6.76 6.52
C LEU A 39 7.26 5.39 7.09
N VAL A 40 6.20 5.32 7.90
CA VAL A 40 5.79 4.04 8.50
C VAL A 40 5.38 3.00 7.45
N VAL A 41 4.73 3.43 6.36
CA VAL A 41 4.36 2.54 5.25
C VAL A 41 5.61 2.08 4.50
N THR A 42 6.54 2.99 4.19
CA THR A 42 7.80 2.68 3.51
C THR A 42 8.61 1.66 4.29
N TYR A 43 8.82 1.88 5.58
CA TYR A 43 9.62 0.96 6.39
C TYR A 43 8.98 -0.43 6.48
N ARG A 44 7.65 -0.50 6.67
CA ARG A 44 6.94 -1.78 6.84
C ARG A 44 6.74 -2.57 5.55
N TYR A 45 6.57 -1.91 4.40
CA TYR A 45 6.17 -2.56 3.15
C TYR A 45 7.19 -2.46 2.01
N LEU A 46 8.03 -1.42 1.97
CA LEU A 46 9.06 -1.26 0.93
C LEU A 46 10.42 -1.74 1.40
N LEU A 47 10.74 -1.55 2.68
CA LEU A 47 11.99 -2.03 3.30
C LEU A 47 11.80 -3.35 4.06
N GLU A 48 10.57 -3.87 4.10
CA GLU A 48 10.20 -5.14 4.75
C GLU A 48 10.63 -5.27 6.22
N MET A 49 10.85 -4.14 6.90
CA MET A 49 11.27 -4.10 8.30
C MET A 49 10.09 -4.39 9.21
N ASP A 50 10.29 -5.11 10.31
CA ASP A 50 9.25 -5.38 11.31
C ASP A 50 8.88 -4.14 12.17
N GLU A 51 7.90 -4.27 13.08
CA GLU A 51 7.49 -3.17 13.95
C GLU A 51 8.60 -2.68 14.90
N SER A 52 9.46 -3.60 15.38
CA SER A 52 10.56 -3.31 16.28
C SER A 52 11.68 -2.59 15.54
N GLU A 53 12.06 -3.09 14.37
CA GLU A 53 13.07 -2.51 13.50
C GLU A 53 12.63 -1.11 13.02
N THR A 54 11.37 -0.97 12.63
CA THR A 54 10.79 0.32 12.24
C THR A 54 10.81 1.31 13.42
N ALA A 55 10.47 0.86 14.63
CA ALA A 55 10.49 1.68 15.82
C ALA A 55 11.91 2.21 16.12
N GLN A 56 12.90 1.32 16.03
CA GLN A 56 14.31 1.68 16.24
C GLN A 56 14.80 2.68 15.19
N ALA A 57 14.54 2.42 13.91
CA ALA A 57 15.06 3.25 12.83
C ALA A 57 14.41 4.64 12.75
N LEU A 58 13.13 4.75 13.12
CA LEU A 58 12.40 6.04 13.14
C LEU A 58 12.46 6.75 14.51
N GLY A 59 13.02 6.12 15.54
CA GLY A 59 13.07 6.67 16.90
C GLY A 59 11.69 6.82 17.54
N TRP A 60 10.75 5.92 17.23
CA TRP A 60 9.36 5.97 17.72
C TRP A 60 9.06 4.83 18.69
N PRO A 61 8.10 5.01 19.63
CA PRO A 61 7.56 3.89 20.39
C PRO A 61 6.90 2.84 19.46
N ARG A 62 7.04 1.55 19.79
CA ARG A 62 6.41 0.48 19.01
C ARG A 62 4.89 0.64 18.86
N GLY A 63 4.21 1.06 19.94
CA GLY A 63 2.77 1.37 19.88
C GLY A 63 2.43 2.54 18.94
N THR A 64 3.35 3.50 18.77
CA THR A 64 3.24 4.58 17.79
C THR A 64 3.39 4.04 16.37
N VAL A 65 4.31 3.10 16.12
CA VAL A 65 4.41 2.42 14.82
C VAL A 65 3.09 1.73 14.45
N LYS A 66 2.55 0.88 15.34
CA LYS A 66 1.27 0.15 15.10
C LYS A 66 0.12 1.11 14.82
N SER A 67 -0.07 2.10 15.69
CA SER A 67 -1.19 3.06 15.56
C SER A 67 -1.06 3.97 14.34
N ARG A 68 0.15 4.43 14.00
CA ARG A 68 0.40 5.28 12.84
C ARG A 68 0.28 4.49 11.54
N LEU A 69 0.75 3.25 11.50
CA LEU A 69 0.57 2.33 10.37
C LEU A 69 -0.91 2.10 10.08
N ASN A 70 -1.71 1.77 11.09
CA ASN A 70 -3.15 1.56 10.94
C ASN A 70 -3.84 2.82 10.36
N ARG A 71 -3.53 4.00 10.91
CA ARG A 71 -4.08 5.28 10.39
C ARG A 71 -3.64 5.57 8.96
N ALA A 72 -2.39 5.28 8.60
CA ALA A 72 -1.86 5.44 7.25
C ALA A 72 -2.59 4.53 6.26
N LEU A 73 -2.74 3.24 6.58
CA LEU A 73 -3.45 2.26 5.73
C LEU A 73 -4.93 2.60 5.56
N ARG A 74 -5.63 3.00 6.63
CA ARG A 74 -7.02 3.49 6.54
C ARG A 74 -7.15 4.75 5.68
N LYS A 75 -6.14 5.61 5.67
CA LYS A 75 -6.13 6.79 4.80
C LYS A 75 -5.87 6.41 3.34
N LEU A 76 -4.94 5.49 3.07
CA LEU A 76 -4.70 4.96 1.73
C LEU A 76 -5.95 4.27 1.16
N GLY A 77 -6.63 3.43 1.95
CA GLY A 77 -7.86 2.77 1.51
C GLY A 77 -8.98 3.74 1.14
N ARG A 78 -9.04 4.93 1.76
CA ARG A 78 -9.99 6.00 1.37
C ARG A 78 -9.57 6.79 0.14
N LEU A 79 -8.29 6.75 -0.21
CA LEU A 79 -7.71 7.54 -1.31
C LEU A 79 -7.59 6.74 -2.61
N LEU A 80 -7.56 5.42 -2.52
CA LEU A 80 -7.46 4.52 -3.67
C LEU A 80 -8.86 4.11 -4.14
N PRO A 81 -9.16 4.23 -5.43
CA PRO A 81 -10.34 3.59 -6.01
C PRO A 81 -10.19 2.06 -5.90
N ASP A 82 -11.29 1.36 -5.61
CA ASP A 82 -11.39 -0.10 -5.59
C ASP A 82 -10.54 -0.85 -4.56
N ALA A 83 -9.95 -0.15 -3.59
CA ALA A 83 -9.45 -0.80 -2.38
C ALA A 83 -10.67 -1.25 -1.57
N GLU A 84 -11.15 -2.48 -1.82
CA GLU A 84 -12.08 -3.20 -0.96
C GLU A 84 -11.74 -2.86 0.50
N PRO A 85 -12.65 -2.20 1.25
CA PRO A 85 -12.38 -1.87 2.62
C PRO A 85 -12.06 -3.17 3.34
N ARG A 86 -10.79 -3.37 3.70
CA ARG A 86 -10.45 -4.48 4.58
C ARG A 86 -11.09 -4.14 5.92
N GLU A 87 -12.29 -4.66 6.16
CA GLU A 87 -12.88 -4.74 7.49
C GLU A 87 -11.86 -5.46 8.37
N GLY A 88 -11.14 -4.68 9.17
CA GLY A 88 -9.89 -5.12 9.77
C GLY A 88 -9.65 -4.49 11.13
N GLY A 89 -9.99 -5.27 12.15
CA GLY A 89 -9.14 -5.45 13.33
C GLY A 89 -9.25 -4.36 14.40
N ASP A 90 -10.35 -4.39 15.16
CA ASP A 90 -10.32 -3.98 16.58
C ASP A 90 -9.78 -5.15 17.41
N GLU A 91 -8.54 -5.58 17.14
CA GLU A 91 -7.79 -6.40 18.10
C GLU A 91 -7.00 -5.44 18.98
N ARG A 92 -7.72 -4.95 19.99
CA ARG A 92 -7.12 -4.42 21.21
C ARG A 92 -6.49 -5.62 21.93
N GLU A 93 -5.17 -5.63 21.96
CA GLU A 93 -4.39 -6.28 23.01
C GLU A 93 -3.25 -5.33 23.39
#